data_AF-A0A386C916-F1
#
_entry.id   AF-A0A386C916-F1
#
_cell.length_a   1.000
_cell.length_b   1.000
_cell.length_c   1.000
_cell.angle_alpha   90.00
_cell.angle_beta   90.00
_cell.angle_gamma   90.00
#
_symmetry.space_group_name_H-M   'P 1'
#
loop_
_entity.id
_entity.type
_entity.pdbx_description
1 polymer ?
#
loop_
_entity_poly.entity_id
_entity_poly.type
_entity_poly.pdbx_seq_one_letter_code
_entity_poly.pdbx_strand_id
1 'polypeptide(L)'
;NDWASVLIGWARGQHDPAEGVTIIESALERLDRARALARRPYYLSLLAQTYSRLPNRDRTRSILDRAIAMALERGDVWWLPALYLQRSELEIGADREATLLKALTLARSQQSRMLEQRILSSSIAASSR
;
A
#
# COMPACT_ATOMS: atom_id res chain seq x y z
N ASN A 1 -17.95 -13.45 0.61
CA ASN A 1 -16.67 -13.60 -0.10
C ASN A 1 -15.71 -12.56 0.44
N ASP A 2 -14.78 -12.92 1.32
CA ASP A 2 -14.08 -11.94 2.16
C ASP A 2 -13.14 -10.99 1.39
N TRP A 3 -12.60 -11.41 0.24
CA TRP A 3 -11.84 -10.49 -0.62
C TRP A 3 -12.71 -9.37 -1.20
N ALA A 4 -14.00 -9.64 -1.48
CA ALA A 4 -14.91 -8.62 -1.95
C ALA A 4 -15.19 -7.59 -0.86
N SER A 5 -15.23 -8.02 0.42
CA SER A 5 -15.36 -7.12 1.56
C SER A 5 -14.17 -6.17 1.68
N VAL A 6 -12.95 -6.60 1.36
CA VAL A 6 -11.78 -5.69 1.31
C VAL A 6 -12.00 -4.58 0.27
N LEU A 7 -12.47 -4.92 -0.94
CA LEU A 7 -12.73 -3.95 -1.99
C LEU A 7 -13.88 -3.00 -1.63
N ILE A 8 -14.95 -3.52 -1.01
CA ILE A 8 -16.08 -2.73 -0.52
C ILE A 8 -15.60 -1.75 0.55
N GLY A 9 -14.79 -2.20 1.51
CA GLY A 9 -14.22 -1.34 2.54
C GLY A 9 -13.32 -0.26 1.97
N TRP A 10 -12.50 -0.57 0.97
CA TRP A 10 -11.67 0.42 0.29
C TRP A 10 -12.51 1.46 -0.48
N ALA A 11 -13.58 1.03 -1.14
CA ALA A 11 -14.48 1.92 -1.86
C ALA A 11 -15.26 2.84 -0.90
N ARG A 12 -15.83 2.29 0.17
CA ARG A 12 -16.48 3.10 1.23
C ARG A 12 -15.50 4.04 1.91
N GLY A 13 -14.27 3.57 2.12
CA GLY A 13 -13.15 4.32 2.66
C GLY A 13 -12.75 5.56 1.87
N GLN A 14 -13.23 5.72 0.63
CA GLN A 14 -13.07 6.97 -0.12
C GLN A 14 -13.93 8.10 0.43
N HIS A 15 -15.05 7.77 1.08
CA HIS A 15 -16.01 8.72 1.65
C HIS A 15 -15.99 8.72 3.18
N ASP A 16 -15.92 7.54 3.80
CA ASP A 16 -15.77 7.34 5.24
C ASP A 16 -14.55 6.43 5.51
N PRO A 17 -13.36 7.02 5.72
CA PRO A 17 -12.14 6.25 5.96
C PRO A 17 -12.21 5.37 7.21
N ALA A 18 -12.91 5.78 8.27
CA ALA A 18 -12.98 5.02 9.52
C ALA A 18 -13.86 3.77 9.35
N GLU A 19 -15.01 3.90 8.69
CA GLU A 19 -15.84 2.76 8.32
C GLU A 19 -15.08 1.81 7.39
N GLY A 20 -14.41 2.37 6.36
CA GLY A 20 -13.63 1.59 5.41
C GLY A 20 -12.53 0.75 6.05
N VAL A 21 -11.75 1.33 6.98
CA VAL A 21 -10.74 0.62 7.77
C VAL A 21 -11.37 -0.54 8.53
N THR A 22 -12.46 -0.29 9.24
CA THR A 22 -13.14 -1.31 10.06
C THR A 22 -13.57 -2.51 9.21
N ILE A 23 -14.12 -2.25 8.01
CA ILE A 23 -14.55 -3.29 7.07
C ILE A 23 -13.35 -4.09 6.57
N ILE A 24 -12.26 -3.42 6.17
CA ILE A 24 -11.07 -4.09 5.63
C ILE A 24 -10.37 -4.93 6.71
N GLU A 25 -10.16 -4.39 7.91
CA GLU A 25 -9.53 -5.13 9.02
C GLU A 25 -10.34 -6.38 9.37
N SER A 26 -11.67 -6.24 9.50
CA SER A 26 -12.57 -7.37 9.75
C SER A 26 -12.50 -8.45 8.65
N ALA A 27 -12.38 -8.04 7.39
CA ALA A 27 -12.24 -8.96 6.26
C ALA A 27 -10.89 -9.68 6.25
N LEU A 28 -9.80 -8.96 6.56
CA LEU A 28 -8.46 -9.52 6.67
C LEU A 28 -8.36 -10.56 7.79
N GLU A 29 -8.99 -10.31 8.94
CA GLU A 29 -9.05 -11.28 10.02
C GLU A 29 -9.76 -12.58 9.61
N ARG A 30 -10.85 -12.48 8.84
CA ARG A 30 -11.56 -13.67 8.32
C ARG A 30 -10.70 -14.43 7.31
N LEU A 31 -10.01 -13.72 6.42
CA LEU A 31 -9.07 -14.31 5.45
C LEU A 31 -7.90 -15.01 6.16
N ASP A 32 -7.40 -14.43 7.26
CA ASP A 32 -6.36 -15.05 8.08
C ASP A 32 -6.83 -16.36 8.72
N ARG A 33 -8.01 -16.35 9.34
CA ARG A 33 -8.61 -17.55 9.94
C ARG A 33 -8.83 -18.66 8.89
N ALA A 34 -9.20 -18.28 7.68
CA ALA A 34 -9.39 -19.20 6.56
C ALA A 34 -8.08 -19.66 5.89
N ARG A 35 -6.91 -19.16 6.33
CA ARG A 35 -5.61 -19.33 5.65
C ARG A 35 -5.63 -18.92 4.16
N ALA A 36 -6.56 -18.04 3.79
CA ALA A 36 -6.74 -17.53 2.44
C ALA A 36 -5.80 -16.33 2.22
N LEU A 37 -4.49 -16.63 2.12
CA LEU A 37 -3.43 -15.63 2.08
C LEU A 37 -3.08 -15.16 0.65
N ALA A 38 -3.74 -15.70 -0.37
CA ALA A 38 -3.54 -15.27 -1.75
C ALA A 38 -3.85 -13.78 -1.87
N ARG A 39 -2.89 -12.99 -2.40
CA ARG A 39 -2.98 -11.54 -2.60
C ARG A 39 -3.00 -10.70 -1.32
N ARG A 40 -2.51 -11.23 -0.20
CA ARG A 40 -2.45 -10.47 1.06
C ARG A 40 -1.68 -9.15 0.97
N PRO A 41 -0.53 -9.04 0.27
CA PRO A 41 0.15 -7.75 0.07
C PRO A 41 -0.73 -6.72 -0.66
N TYR A 42 -1.55 -7.16 -1.62
CA TYR A 42 -2.52 -6.28 -2.29
C TYR A 42 -3.57 -5.75 -1.31
N TYR A 43 -4.18 -6.61 -0.49
CA TYR A 43 -5.19 -6.17 0.48
C TYR A 43 -4.60 -5.23 1.54
N LEU A 44 -3.38 -5.47 1.97
CA LEU A 44 -2.66 -4.55 2.86
C LEU A 44 -2.36 -3.21 2.17
N SER A 45 -2.07 -3.20 0.86
CA SER A 45 -1.92 -1.95 0.10
C SER A 45 -3.21 -1.13 0.08
N LEU A 46 -4.39 -1.78 0.01
CA LEU A 46 -5.69 -1.11 0.06
C LEU A 46 -5.99 -0.57 1.46
N LEU A 47 -5.72 -1.37 2.51
CA LEU A 47 -5.84 -0.93 3.90
C LEU A 47 -4.97 0.30 4.17
N ALA A 48 -3.73 0.31 3.69
CA ALA A 48 -2.83 1.44 3.85
C ALA A 48 -3.34 2.71 3.14
N GLN A 49 -3.94 2.59 1.95
CA GLN A 49 -4.58 3.73 1.27
C GLN A 49 -5.73 4.28 2.09
N THR A 50 -6.54 3.40 2.68
CA THR A 50 -7.68 3.85 3.49
C THR A 50 -7.19 4.54 4.77
N TYR A 51 -6.16 3.99 5.42
CA TYR A 51 -5.55 4.62 6.59
C TYR A 51 -4.85 5.95 6.29
N SER A 52 -4.24 6.13 5.11
CA SER A 52 -3.56 7.38 4.76
C SER A 52 -4.50 8.58 4.65
N ARG A 53 -5.83 8.33 4.59
CA ARG A 53 -6.88 9.36 4.63
C ARG A 53 -7.26 9.77 6.06
N LEU A 54 -6.81 9.02 7.07
CA LEU A 54 -6.98 9.36 8.48
C LEU A 54 -5.76 10.15 8.98
N PRO A 55 -5.91 10.99 10.03
CA PRO A 55 -4.79 11.77 10.59
C PRO A 55 -3.74 10.93 11.34
N ASN A 56 -3.73 9.59 11.18
CA ASN A 56 -2.84 8.68 11.91
C ASN A 56 -1.69 8.16 11.02
N ARG A 57 -0.66 9.00 10.87
CA ARG A 57 0.53 8.67 10.05
C ARG A 57 1.32 7.47 10.59
N ASP A 58 1.41 7.31 11.91
CA ASP A 58 2.18 6.21 12.53
C ASP A 58 1.54 4.85 12.29
N ARG A 59 0.21 4.77 12.41
CA ARG A 59 -0.53 3.53 12.08
C ARG A 59 -0.39 3.18 10.60
N THR A 60 -0.49 4.18 9.72
CA THR A 60 -0.29 4.00 8.27
C THR A 60 1.12 3.45 7.99
N ARG A 61 2.15 4.03 8.63
CA ARG A 61 3.55 3.58 8.52
C ARG A 61 3.70 2.12 8.96
N SER A 62 3.19 1.77 10.14
CA SER A 62 3.28 0.42 10.69
C SER A 62 2.63 -0.63 9.76
N ILE A 63 1.49 -0.31 9.16
CA ILE A 63 0.80 -1.20 8.22
C ILE A 63 1.61 -1.39 6.93
N LEU A 64 2.17 -0.30 6.38
CA LEU A 64 3.01 -0.36 5.19
C LEU A 64 4.29 -1.16 5.45
N ASP A 65 4.96 -0.94 6.58
CA ASP A 65 6.18 -1.67 6.95
C ASP A 65 5.88 -3.18 7.07
N ARG A 66 4.76 -3.55 7.71
CA ARG A 66 4.31 -4.94 7.78
C ARG A 66 3.99 -5.52 6.40
N ALA A 67 3.31 -4.77 5.53
CA ALA A 67 2.98 -5.21 4.17
C ALA A 67 4.23 -5.47 3.33
N ILE A 68 5.22 -4.57 3.42
CA ILE A 68 6.51 -4.67 2.75
C ILE A 68 7.27 -5.89 3.25
N ALA A 69 7.40 -6.07 4.57
CA ALA A 69 8.08 -7.21 5.16
C ALA A 69 7.44 -8.54 4.70
N MET A 70 6.11 -8.63 4.75
CA MET A 70 5.39 -9.83 4.31
C MET A 70 5.56 -10.12 2.81
N ALA A 71 5.57 -9.09 1.96
CA ALA A 71 5.79 -9.25 0.53
C ALA A 71 7.20 -9.80 0.24
N LEU A 72 8.21 -9.30 0.95
CA LEU A 72 9.59 -9.76 0.85
C LEU A 72 9.77 -11.20 1.36
N GLU A 73 9.25 -11.50 2.55
CA GLU A 73 9.34 -12.85 3.17
C GLU A 73 8.68 -13.93 2.31
N ARG A 74 7.59 -13.60 1.61
CA ARG A 74 6.81 -14.56 0.81
C ARG A 74 7.19 -14.58 -0.66
N GLY A 75 8.08 -13.69 -1.11
CA GLY A 75 8.39 -13.49 -2.52
C GLY A 75 7.22 -12.94 -3.34
N ASP A 76 6.14 -12.44 -2.71
CA ASP A 76 4.99 -11.85 -3.38
C ASP A 76 5.26 -10.36 -3.65
N VAL A 77 6.19 -10.13 -4.58
CA VAL A 77 6.75 -8.80 -4.87
C VAL A 77 5.93 -7.99 -5.87
N TRP A 78 4.86 -8.56 -6.46
CA TRP A 78 4.08 -7.90 -7.52
C TRP A 78 3.49 -6.55 -7.11
N TRP A 79 3.09 -6.40 -5.85
CA TRP A 79 2.52 -5.16 -5.32
C TRP A 79 3.52 -4.29 -4.57
N LEU A 80 4.76 -4.77 -4.42
CA LEU A 80 5.78 -4.10 -3.63
C LEU A 80 6.18 -2.71 -4.17
N PRO A 81 6.21 -2.41 -5.48
CA PRO A 81 6.44 -1.03 -5.94
C PRO A 81 5.35 -0.06 -5.47
N ALA A 82 4.09 -0.50 -5.45
CA ALA A 82 2.98 0.32 -4.99
C ALA A 82 3.05 0.58 -3.48
N LEU A 83 3.47 -0.41 -2.70
CA LEU A 83 3.71 -0.26 -1.26
C LEU A 83 4.85 0.73 -0.98
N TYR A 84 5.96 0.66 -1.72
CA TYR A 84 7.04 1.65 -1.60
C TYR A 84 6.58 3.06 -1.99
N LEU A 85 5.81 3.20 -3.08
CA LEU A 85 5.23 4.49 -3.45
C LEU A 85 4.41 5.09 -2.31
N GLN A 86 3.51 4.32 -1.69
CA GLN A 86 2.73 4.78 -0.54
C GLN A 86 3.61 5.11 0.68
N ARG A 87 4.64 4.29 0.93
CA ARG A 87 5.57 4.51 2.04
C ARG A 87 6.36 5.80 1.89
N SER A 88 6.67 6.19 0.65
CA SER A 88 7.36 7.44 0.33
C SER A 88 6.52 8.69 0.64
N GLU A 89 5.19 8.59 0.62
CA GLU A 89 4.29 9.70 0.98
C GLU A 89 4.37 10.04 2.47
N LEU A 90 4.91 9.11 3.27
CA LEU A 90 5.13 9.28 4.70
C LEU A 90 6.52 9.86 5.04
N GLU A 91 7.40 10.03 4.06
CA GLU A 91 8.80 10.41 4.21
C GLU A 91 9.09 11.78 3.61
N ILE A 92 10.26 12.36 3.94
CA ILE A 92 10.74 13.63 3.40
C ILE A 92 12.23 13.53 3.04
N GLY A 93 12.70 14.43 2.19
CA GLY A 93 14.12 14.52 1.82
C GLY A 93 14.69 13.22 1.24
N ALA A 94 15.90 12.88 1.68
CA ALA A 94 16.68 11.75 1.18
C ALA A 94 15.99 10.39 1.39
N ASP A 95 15.27 10.20 2.51
CA ASP A 95 14.57 8.95 2.79
C ASP A 95 13.47 8.69 1.75
N ARG A 96 12.70 9.74 1.43
CA ARG A 96 11.65 9.66 0.41
C ARG A 96 12.23 9.33 -0.96
N GLU A 97 13.33 9.98 -1.33
CA GLU A 97 14.01 9.74 -2.61
C GLU A 97 14.52 8.30 -2.71
N ALA A 98 15.16 7.79 -1.66
CA ALA A 98 15.62 6.41 -1.60
C ALA A 98 14.47 5.40 -1.73
N THR A 99 13.33 5.67 -1.08
CA THR A 99 12.14 4.81 -1.19
C THR A 99 11.51 4.86 -2.58
N LEU A 100 11.43 6.03 -3.22
CA LEU A 100 10.94 6.16 -4.59
C LEU A 100 11.86 5.47 -5.60
N LEU A 101 13.19 5.52 -5.39
CA LEU A 101 14.14 4.81 -6.25
C LEU A 101 13.96 3.29 -6.15
N LYS A 102 13.74 2.75 -4.94
CA LYS A 102 13.39 1.33 -4.75
C LYS A 102 12.10 0.97 -5.49
N ALA A 103 11.06 1.80 -5.34
CA ALA A 103 9.79 1.62 -6.04
C ALA A 103 9.98 1.59 -7.56
N LEU A 104 10.71 2.57 -8.11
CA LEU A 104 10.94 2.71 -9.55
C LEU A 104 11.72 1.54 -10.13
N THR A 105 12.79 1.13 -9.44
CA THR A 105 13.64 0.00 -9.85
C THR A 105 12.81 -1.27 -9.98
N LEU A 106 11.95 -1.54 -9.00
CA LEU A 106 11.10 -2.72 -9.00
C LEU A 106 9.95 -2.63 -10.01
N ALA A 107 9.34 -1.46 -10.18
CA ALA A 107 8.33 -1.26 -11.21
C ALA A 107 8.89 -1.52 -12.62
N ARG A 108 10.12 -1.11 -12.89
CA ARG A 108 10.83 -1.37 -14.15
C ARG A 108 11.17 -2.83 -14.35
N SER A 109 11.70 -3.51 -13.34
CA SER A 109 12.02 -4.94 -13.44
C SER A 109 10.78 -5.79 -13.68
N GLN A 110 9.63 -5.36 -13.14
CA GLN A 110 8.32 -5.97 -13.38
C GLN A 110 7.63 -5.49 -14.66
N GLN A 111 8.25 -4.59 -15.43
CA GLN A 111 7.69 -3.96 -16.63
C GLN A 111 6.32 -3.28 -16.42
N SER A 112 6.05 -2.80 -15.19
CA SER A 112 4.80 -2.14 -14.84
C SER A 112 4.83 -0.67 -15.24
N ARG A 113 4.46 -0.38 -16.49
CA ARG A 113 4.45 0.99 -17.05
C ARG A 113 3.58 1.96 -16.25
N MET A 114 2.43 1.50 -15.76
CA MET A 114 1.51 2.33 -14.97
C MET A 114 2.13 2.75 -13.64
N LEU A 115 2.80 1.82 -12.93
CA LEU A 115 3.44 2.15 -11.66
C LEU A 115 4.68 3.01 -11.87
N GLU A 116 5.48 2.74 -12.90
CA GLU A 116 6.61 3.58 -13.27
C GLU A 116 6.18 5.04 -13.48
N GLN A 117 5.13 5.28 -14.27
CA GLN A 117 4.61 6.63 -14.52
C GLN A 117 4.17 7.32 -13.24
N ARG A 118 3.40 6.63 -12.39
CA ARG A 118 2.93 7.20 -11.11
C ARG A 118 4.07 7.56 -10.17
N ILE A 119 5.11 6.72 -10.11
CA ILE A 119 6.29 6.96 -9.26
C ILE A 119 7.05 8.19 -9.77
N LEU A 120 7.28 8.28 -11.09
CA LEU A 120 7.96 9.44 -11.70
C LEU A 120 7.19 10.75 -11.45
N SER A 121 5.86 10.75 -11.61
CA SER A 121 5.04 11.92 -11.29
C SER A 121 5.15 12.33 -9.82
N SER A 122 5.22 11.36 -8.89
CA SER A 122 5.42 11.63 -7.47
C SER A 122 6.79 12.23 -7.17
N SER A 123 7.85 11.78 -7.84
CA SER A 123 9.20 12.35 -7.70
C SER A 123 9.24 13.81 -8.14
N ILE A 124 8.67 14.12 -9.31
CA ILE A 124 8.61 15.48 -9.86
C ILE A 124 7.86 16.43 -8.91
N ALA A 125 6.70 16.00 -8.39
CA ALA A 125 5.88 16.81 -7.50
C ALA A 125 6.59 17.20 -6.18
N ALA A 126 7.66 16.50 -5.80
CA ALA A 126 8.45 16.83 -4.62
C ALA A 126 9.65 17.73 -4.91
N SER A 127 10.16 17.74 -6.15
CA SER A 127 11.23 18.67 -6.55
C SER A 127 10.73 20.10 -6.76
N SER A 128 9.40 20.31 -6.80
CA SER A 128 8.75 21.63 -6.98
C SER A 128 8.26 22.28 -5.67
N ARG A 129 8.57 21.71 -4.50
CA ARG A 129 8.24 22.26 -3.18
C ARG A 129 9.51 22.63 -2.43
#